data_AF-A0A821IZ56-F1
#
_entry.id   AF-A0A821IZ56-F1
#
_cell.length_a   1.000
_cell.length_b   1.000
_cell.length_c   1.000
_cell.angle_alpha   90.00
_cell.angle_beta   90.00
_cell.angle_gamma   90.00
#
_symmetry.space_group_name_H-M   'P 1'
#
loop_
_entity.id
_entity.type
_entity.pdbx_description
1 polymer ?
#
loop_
_entity_poly.entity_id
_entity_poly.type
_entity_poly.pdbx_seq_one_letter_code
_entity_poly.pdbx_strand_id
1 'polypeptide(L)'
;DNLPNLKCFSLTTCYCSTDTYDNRILPLFRRMLNLEELTLNITVVNRTTFIDGTFIYNEIFVHMPRLHMFNFYICTDTKTDRLVRHLSKDDIQRTFTKILFQEVESIVNYPCSTVTCHVFSLPFMFEYLCCIGNIFPTIIFNHVKDLSVQDKVPFEHEFFIRIASSFPLLQKLSIINLRPQSANSNDNQLYSIVKYPYLISLRLMVVYHDYVEQFLNDTKTHLPRLTELAVDDNQLKLVTENFTRDTTRLNCIKVNKLDIDQTKVQSKDFYIYFPLLKPCFFSE
;
A
#
# COMPACT_ATOMS: atom_id res chain seq x y z
N ASP A 1 2.61 -35.90 -5.00
CA ASP A 1 1.66 -36.96 -5.37
C ASP A 1 0.26 -36.84 -4.77
N ASN A 2 0.01 -36.03 -3.74
CA ASN A 2 -1.33 -35.87 -3.14
C ASN A 2 -2.14 -34.64 -3.57
N LEU A 3 -1.70 -33.88 -4.59
CA LEU A 3 -2.41 -32.69 -5.09
C LEU A 3 -3.88 -32.95 -5.47
N PRO A 4 -4.25 -34.09 -6.07
CA PRO A 4 -5.65 -34.37 -6.38
C PRO A 4 -6.55 -34.50 -5.16
N ASN A 5 -6.03 -34.75 -3.96
CA ASN A 5 -6.85 -34.92 -2.74
C ASN A 5 -6.93 -33.66 -1.89
N LEU A 6 -6.27 -32.58 -2.32
CA LEU A 6 -6.23 -31.34 -1.57
C LEU A 6 -7.57 -30.59 -1.69
N LYS A 7 -8.18 -30.26 -0.55
CA LYS A 7 -9.43 -29.49 -0.47
C LYS A 7 -9.20 -27.99 -0.28
N CYS A 8 -8.16 -27.62 0.46
CA CYS A 8 -7.86 -26.22 0.77
C CYS A 8 -6.42 -25.89 0.37
N PHE A 9 -6.22 -24.75 -0.28
CA PHE A 9 -4.89 -24.28 -0.67
C PHE A 9 -4.77 -22.78 -0.51
N SER A 10 -3.60 -22.33 -0.07
CA SER A 10 -3.27 -20.91 -0.01
C SER A 10 -1.93 -20.66 -0.66
N LEU A 11 -1.87 -19.62 -1.50
CA LEU A 11 -0.65 -19.16 -2.13
C LEU A 11 -0.52 -17.65 -1.95
N THR A 12 0.62 -17.24 -1.39
CA THR A 12 1.02 -15.83 -1.28
C THR A 12 2.38 -15.65 -1.95
N THR A 13 2.49 -14.72 -2.90
CA THR A 13 3.75 -14.37 -3.55
C THR A 13 3.81 -12.86 -3.81
N CYS A 14 4.87 -12.22 -3.29
CA CYS A 14 5.00 -10.77 -3.32
C CYS A 14 5.41 -10.21 -4.69
N TYR A 15 6.07 -11.01 -5.54
CA TYR A 15 6.42 -10.66 -6.93
C TYR A 15 6.73 -11.92 -7.72
N CYS A 16 5.97 -12.20 -8.78
CA CYS A 16 6.31 -13.26 -9.73
C CYS A 16 6.36 -12.70 -11.16
N SER A 17 7.33 -13.18 -11.94
CA SER A 17 7.36 -12.89 -13.37
C SER A 17 6.15 -13.52 -14.07
N THR A 18 5.74 -12.91 -15.18
CA THR A 18 4.70 -13.48 -16.07
C THR A 18 4.98 -14.93 -16.42
N ASP A 19 6.24 -15.28 -16.77
CA ASP A 19 6.61 -16.66 -17.08
C ASP A 19 6.44 -17.62 -15.91
N THR A 20 6.70 -17.17 -14.68
CA THR A 20 6.51 -17.99 -13.48
C THR A 20 5.02 -18.23 -13.23
N TYR A 21 4.21 -17.19 -13.39
CA TYR A 21 2.77 -17.30 -13.24
C TYR A 21 2.17 -18.27 -14.27
N ASP A 22 2.45 -18.04 -15.56
CA ASP A 22 1.83 -18.78 -16.65
C ASP A 22 2.35 -20.23 -16.75
N ASN A 23 3.65 -20.47 -16.52
CA ASN A 23 4.26 -21.78 -16.73
C ASN A 23 4.40 -22.63 -15.46
N ARG A 24 4.21 -22.07 -14.27
CA ARG A 24 4.35 -22.82 -13.00
C ARG A 24 3.11 -22.75 -12.11
N ILE A 25 2.55 -21.56 -11.91
CA ILE A 25 1.43 -21.38 -10.98
C ILE A 25 0.13 -21.88 -11.61
N LEU A 26 -0.21 -21.46 -12.84
CA LEU A 26 -1.42 -21.95 -13.50
C LEU A 26 -1.43 -23.47 -13.73
N PRO A 27 -0.33 -24.11 -14.19
CA PRO A 27 -0.30 -25.57 -14.33
C PRO A 27 -0.43 -26.31 -13.00
N LEU A 28 0.04 -25.72 -11.89
CA LEU A 28 -0.18 -26.29 -10.55
C LEU A 28 -1.67 -26.26 -10.19
N PHE A 29 -2.33 -25.12 -10.39
CA PHE A 29 -3.77 -24.96 -10.16
C PHE A 29 -4.62 -25.91 -10.97
N ARG A 30 -4.30 -26.10 -12.26
CA ARG A 30 -5.01 -27.05 -13.14
C ARG A 30 -4.96 -28.52 -12.66
N ARG A 31 -4.02 -28.87 -11.77
CA ARG A 31 -3.88 -30.22 -11.20
C ARG A 31 -4.66 -30.43 -9.90
N MET A 32 -5.22 -29.36 -9.32
CA MET A 32 -5.96 -29.38 -8.04
C MET A 32 -7.47 -29.53 -8.26
N LEU A 33 -7.90 -30.59 -8.97
CA LEU A 33 -9.29 -30.76 -9.42
C LEU A 33 -10.34 -30.86 -8.30
N ASN A 34 -9.93 -31.31 -7.11
CA ASN A 34 -10.84 -31.46 -5.96
C ASN A 34 -10.76 -30.29 -4.97
N LEU A 35 -10.09 -29.20 -5.34
CA LEU A 35 -9.99 -28.04 -4.48
C LEU A 35 -11.38 -27.42 -4.27
N GLU A 36 -11.70 -27.26 -2.99
CA GLU A 36 -12.95 -26.69 -2.48
C GLU A 36 -12.75 -25.23 -2.08
N GLU A 37 -11.56 -24.90 -1.57
CA GLU A 37 -11.19 -23.58 -1.06
C GLU A 37 -9.81 -23.14 -1.58
N LEU A 38 -9.75 -21.93 -2.12
CA LEU A 38 -8.52 -21.30 -2.59
C LEU A 38 -8.36 -19.91 -1.98
N THR A 39 -7.19 -19.62 -1.41
CA THR A 39 -6.79 -18.25 -1.05
C THR A 39 -5.57 -17.85 -1.86
N LEU A 40 -5.69 -16.81 -2.70
CA LEU A 40 -4.64 -16.39 -3.63
C LEU A 40 -4.25 -14.92 -3.42
N ASN A 41 -3.03 -14.67 -3.00
CA ASN A 41 -2.43 -13.34 -2.96
C ASN A 41 -1.21 -13.32 -3.89
N ILE A 42 -1.30 -12.59 -5.00
CA ILE A 42 -0.25 -12.62 -6.02
C ILE A 42 -0.05 -11.30 -6.73
N THR A 43 1.20 -10.90 -6.86
CA THR A 43 1.62 -9.79 -7.71
C THR A 43 2.36 -10.32 -8.92
N VAL A 44 1.81 -10.12 -10.11
CA VAL A 44 2.42 -10.51 -11.39
C VAL A 44 2.98 -9.27 -12.08
N VAL A 45 4.28 -9.28 -12.36
CA VAL A 45 4.97 -8.14 -12.99
C VAL A 45 5.32 -8.39 -14.45
N ASN A 46 5.43 -7.30 -15.20
CA ASN A 46 5.79 -7.27 -16.61
C ASN A 46 4.82 -8.07 -17.51
N ARG A 47 3.54 -8.11 -17.15
CA ARG A 47 2.53 -8.79 -17.97
C ARG A 47 2.13 -7.88 -19.13
N THR A 48 1.81 -8.45 -20.29
CA THR A 48 1.32 -7.69 -21.46
C THR A 48 -0.16 -7.33 -21.36
N THR A 49 -0.92 -8.08 -20.57
CA THR A 49 -2.35 -7.87 -20.31
C THR A 49 -2.64 -7.97 -18.81
N PHE A 50 -3.77 -7.43 -18.35
CA PHE A 50 -4.19 -7.63 -16.97
C PHE A 50 -4.81 -9.01 -16.74
N ILE A 51 -4.76 -9.48 -15.49
CA ILE A 51 -5.53 -10.63 -15.05
C ILE A 51 -6.93 -10.13 -14.69
N ASP A 52 -7.84 -10.26 -15.65
CA ASP A 52 -9.24 -9.85 -15.52
C ASP A 52 -10.16 -11.04 -15.18
N GLY A 53 -11.47 -10.79 -15.08
CA GLY A 53 -12.45 -11.83 -14.75
C GLY A 53 -12.59 -12.90 -15.81
N THR A 54 -12.36 -12.58 -17.09
CA THR A 54 -12.37 -13.57 -18.17
C THR A 54 -11.18 -14.52 -18.04
N PHE A 55 -10.00 -13.98 -17.74
CA PHE A 55 -8.80 -14.75 -17.48
C PHE A 55 -9.00 -15.68 -16.28
N ILE A 56 -9.43 -15.14 -15.14
CA ILE A 56 -9.66 -15.92 -13.92
C ILE A 56 -10.67 -17.05 -14.17
N TYR A 57 -11.76 -16.77 -14.90
CA TYR A 57 -12.73 -17.79 -15.25
C TYR A 57 -12.10 -18.93 -16.07
N ASN A 58 -11.42 -18.60 -17.16
CA ASN A 58 -10.86 -19.58 -18.08
C ASN A 58 -9.71 -20.38 -17.46
N GLU A 59 -8.89 -19.74 -16.63
CA GLU A 59 -7.63 -20.32 -16.15
C GLU A 59 -7.71 -20.95 -14.76
N ILE A 60 -8.70 -20.57 -13.96
CA ILE A 60 -8.90 -21.09 -12.60
C ILE A 60 -10.23 -21.84 -12.52
N PHE A 61 -11.35 -21.15 -12.71
CA PHE A 61 -12.68 -21.73 -12.43
C PHE A 61 -13.01 -22.94 -13.31
N VAL A 62 -12.74 -22.89 -14.61
CA VAL A 62 -12.99 -24.03 -15.53
C VAL A 62 -12.24 -25.30 -15.10
N HIS A 63 -11.11 -25.14 -14.40
CA HIS A 63 -10.26 -26.25 -13.97
C HIS A 63 -10.49 -26.69 -12.51
N MET A 64 -11.30 -25.97 -11.73
CA MET A 64 -11.60 -26.27 -10.34
C MET A 64 -13.11 -26.37 -10.09
N PRO A 65 -13.78 -27.42 -10.59
CA PRO A 65 -15.24 -27.51 -10.56
C PRO A 65 -15.85 -27.63 -9.15
N ARG A 66 -15.04 -27.93 -8.13
CA ARG A 66 -15.47 -28.04 -6.72
C ARG A 66 -15.21 -26.77 -5.90
N LEU A 67 -14.56 -25.77 -6.51
CA LEU A 67 -14.21 -24.53 -5.84
C LEU A 67 -15.47 -23.73 -5.53
N HIS A 68 -15.78 -23.58 -4.25
CA HIS A 68 -16.93 -22.82 -3.78
C HIS A 68 -16.51 -21.64 -2.89
N MET A 69 -15.25 -21.60 -2.43
CA MET A 69 -14.68 -20.45 -1.75
C MET A 69 -13.36 -20.05 -2.41
N PHE A 70 -13.28 -18.81 -2.91
CA PHE A 70 -12.08 -18.29 -3.57
C PHE A 70 -11.68 -16.89 -3.10
N ASN A 71 -10.92 -16.77 -2.02
CA ASN A 71 -10.48 -15.44 -1.56
C ASN A 71 -9.25 -15.02 -2.35
N PHE A 72 -9.29 -13.87 -3.04
CA PHE A 72 -8.15 -13.46 -3.84
C PHE A 72 -7.84 -11.96 -3.78
N TYR A 73 -6.55 -11.67 -3.95
CA TYR A 73 -5.99 -10.37 -4.25
C TYR A 73 -4.91 -10.58 -5.31
N ILE A 74 -5.19 -10.12 -6.52
CA ILE A 74 -4.31 -10.24 -7.68
C ILE A 74 -3.91 -8.82 -8.09
N CYS A 75 -2.62 -8.54 -8.02
CA CYS A 75 -2.02 -7.32 -8.52
C CYS A 75 -1.30 -7.63 -9.83
N THR A 76 -1.56 -6.88 -10.88
CA THR A 76 -0.86 -7.01 -12.16
C THR A 76 -0.22 -5.68 -12.53
N ASP A 77 1.09 -5.70 -12.78
CA ASP A 77 1.83 -4.57 -13.29
C ASP A 77 2.16 -4.77 -14.77
N THR A 78 1.79 -3.79 -15.58
CA THR A 78 2.11 -3.76 -17.00
C THR A 78 2.78 -2.45 -17.39
N LYS A 79 3.57 -2.47 -18.47
CA LYS A 79 4.14 -1.24 -19.03
C LYS A 79 3.03 -0.45 -19.73
N THR A 80 3.03 0.87 -19.53
CA THR A 80 2.03 1.74 -20.14
C THR A 80 2.22 1.82 -21.66
N ASP A 81 1.43 1.04 -22.42
CA ASP A 81 1.29 1.19 -23.87
C ASP A 81 0.03 2.04 -24.23
N ARG A 82 -0.31 2.18 -25.52
CA ARG A 82 -1.51 2.94 -25.93
C ARG A 82 -2.84 2.27 -25.54
N LEU A 83 -2.88 0.95 -25.48
CA LEU A 83 -4.08 0.16 -25.20
C LEU A 83 -4.44 0.21 -23.71
N VAL A 84 -3.43 0.19 -22.84
CA VAL A 84 -3.64 0.16 -21.39
C VAL A 84 -3.92 1.55 -20.81
N ARG A 85 -3.53 2.64 -21.49
CA ARG A 85 -3.71 4.03 -21.02
C ARG A 85 -5.16 4.44 -20.73
N HIS A 86 -6.13 3.73 -21.28
CA HIS A 86 -7.54 4.09 -21.19
C HIS A 86 -8.37 3.09 -20.39
N LEU A 87 -7.75 2.07 -19.80
CA LEU A 87 -8.47 1.07 -19.01
C LEU A 87 -8.99 1.71 -17.72
N SER A 88 -10.30 1.80 -17.61
CA SER A 88 -10.95 2.23 -16.39
C SER A 88 -11.18 1.05 -15.46
N LYS A 89 -11.45 1.35 -14.18
CA LYS A 89 -11.97 0.38 -13.22
C LYS A 89 -13.22 -0.34 -13.76
N ASP A 90 -14.13 0.40 -14.41
CA ASP A 90 -15.38 -0.15 -14.93
C ASP A 90 -15.15 -1.18 -16.04
N ASP A 91 -14.12 -0.98 -16.87
CA ASP A 91 -13.75 -1.94 -17.92
C ASP A 91 -13.29 -3.27 -17.31
N ILE A 92 -12.48 -3.22 -16.26
CA ILE A 92 -12.06 -4.42 -15.51
C ILE A 92 -13.27 -5.07 -14.85
N GLN A 93 -14.11 -4.29 -14.17
CA GLN A 93 -15.27 -4.81 -13.44
C GLN A 93 -16.26 -5.57 -14.35
N ARG A 94 -16.48 -5.09 -15.59
CA ARG A 94 -17.37 -5.75 -16.57
C ARG A 94 -16.93 -7.17 -16.95
N THR A 95 -15.67 -7.53 -16.74
CA THR A 95 -15.16 -8.87 -17.05
C THR A 95 -15.53 -9.92 -16.00
N PHE A 96 -15.99 -9.52 -14.82
CA PHE A 96 -16.34 -10.42 -13.70
C PHE A 96 -17.77 -10.97 -13.76
N THR A 97 -18.50 -10.71 -14.86
CA THR A 97 -19.91 -11.12 -15.04
C THR A 97 -20.15 -12.63 -14.99
N LYS A 98 -19.12 -13.46 -15.22
CA LYS A 98 -19.21 -14.93 -15.19
C LYS A 98 -18.88 -15.54 -13.82
N ILE A 99 -18.43 -14.75 -12.86
CA ILE A 99 -18.03 -15.23 -11.54
C ILE A 99 -19.25 -15.13 -10.62
N LEU A 100 -19.89 -16.27 -10.38
CA LEU A 100 -21.23 -16.36 -9.78
C LEU A 100 -21.26 -16.21 -8.26
N PHE A 101 -20.14 -16.41 -7.57
CA PHE A 101 -20.12 -16.64 -6.12
C PHE A 101 -19.38 -15.56 -5.32
N GLN A 102 -18.96 -14.47 -5.96
CA GLN A 102 -18.14 -13.44 -5.31
C GLN A 102 -18.41 -12.04 -5.81
N GLU A 103 -18.54 -11.13 -4.84
CA GLU A 103 -18.34 -9.72 -5.08
C GLU A 103 -16.85 -9.46 -5.29
N VAL A 104 -16.54 -8.75 -6.37
CA VAL A 104 -15.18 -8.42 -6.76
C VAL A 104 -15.07 -6.91 -6.87
N GLU A 105 -13.94 -6.37 -6.44
CA GLU A 105 -13.58 -4.99 -6.66
C GLU A 105 -12.24 -4.84 -7.38
N SER A 106 -11.98 -3.65 -7.91
CA SER A 106 -10.73 -3.35 -8.57
C SER A 106 -10.23 -1.92 -8.33
N ILE A 107 -8.91 -1.76 -8.38
CA ILE A 107 -8.22 -0.47 -8.33
C ILE A 107 -7.28 -0.43 -9.52
N VAL A 108 -7.34 0.64 -10.31
CA VAL A 108 -6.44 0.85 -11.45
C VAL A 108 -5.67 2.14 -11.22
N ASN A 109 -4.33 2.03 -11.16
CA ASN A 109 -3.44 3.13 -10.86
C ASN A 109 -2.42 3.35 -11.97
N TYR A 110 -2.00 4.61 -12.11
CA TYR A 110 -1.04 5.07 -13.12
C TYR A 110 0.19 5.73 -12.47
N PRO A 111 0.89 5.04 -11.55
CA PRO A 111 1.89 5.68 -10.68
C PRO A 111 3.10 6.23 -11.46
N CYS A 112 3.49 5.61 -12.58
CA CYS A 112 4.68 5.99 -13.37
C CYS A 112 4.55 5.59 -14.85
N SER A 113 5.54 4.87 -15.39
CA SER A 113 5.55 4.26 -16.73
C SER A 113 4.88 2.89 -16.77
N THR A 114 4.28 2.49 -15.65
CA THR A 114 3.50 1.28 -15.48
C THR A 114 2.06 1.62 -15.12
N VAL A 115 1.18 0.70 -15.46
CA VAL A 115 -0.21 0.67 -14.98
C VAL A 115 -0.33 -0.54 -14.07
N THR A 116 -0.87 -0.30 -12.88
CA THR A 116 -1.09 -1.31 -11.86
C THR A 116 -2.59 -1.56 -11.77
N CYS A 117 -3.00 -2.81 -11.94
CA CYS A 117 -4.38 -3.23 -11.76
C CYS A 117 -4.45 -4.21 -10.58
N HIS A 118 -5.20 -3.81 -9.56
CA HIS A 118 -5.56 -4.65 -8.43
C HIS A 118 -6.96 -5.19 -8.67
N VAL A 119 -7.15 -6.49 -8.48
CA VAL A 119 -8.46 -7.14 -8.47
C VAL A 119 -8.54 -8.01 -7.23
N PHE A 120 -9.63 -7.93 -6.48
CA PHE A 120 -9.78 -8.69 -5.25
C PHE A 120 -11.23 -9.06 -4.94
N SER A 121 -11.41 -10.17 -4.24
CA SER A 121 -12.69 -10.59 -3.68
C SER A 121 -13.07 -9.73 -2.46
N LEU A 122 -14.36 -9.51 -2.26
CA LEU A 122 -14.92 -8.90 -1.06
C LEU A 122 -15.52 -9.96 -0.11
N PRO A 123 -15.41 -9.78 1.22
CA PRO A 123 -14.63 -8.74 1.90
C PRO A 123 -13.12 -8.90 1.67
N PHE A 124 -12.35 -7.81 1.73
CA PHE A 124 -10.90 -7.86 1.55
C PHE A 124 -10.21 -8.46 2.79
N MET A 125 -9.61 -9.64 2.65
CA MET A 125 -9.09 -10.43 3.78
C MET A 125 -7.56 -10.35 3.97
N PHE A 126 -6.85 -9.56 3.17
CA PHE A 126 -5.38 -9.53 3.19
C PHE A 126 -4.84 -8.40 4.06
N GLU A 127 -3.64 -8.60 4.62
CA GLU A 127 -3.01 -7.62 5.51
C GLU A 127 -2.25 -6.51 4.78
N TYR A 128 -1.97 -6.70 3.48
CA TYR A 128 -1.10 -5.85 2.69
C TYR A 128 -1.85 -5.33 1.48
N LEU A 129 -1.73 -4.03 1.22
CA LEU A 129 -2.20 -3.39 -0.01
C LEU A 129 -1.11 -2.42 -0.47
N CYS A 130 -0.49 -2.69 -1.61
CA CYS A 130 0.64 -1.91 -2.10
C CYS A 130 0.32 -1.16 -3.39
N CYS A 131 1.05 -0.07 -3.62
CA CYS A 131 1.06 0.70 -4.86
C CYS A 131 -0.31 1.27 -5.27
N ILE A 132 -1.13 1.71 -4.29
CA ILE A 132 -2.40 2.37 -4.60
C ILE A 132 -2.25 3.89 -4.82
N GLY A 133 -3.05 4.47 -5.71
CA GLY A 133 -3.06 5.90 -6.01
C GLY A 133 -4.17 6.68 -5.28
N ASN A 134 -4.48 7.89 -5.78
CA ASN A 134 -5.49 8.79 -5.24
C ASN A 134 -6.93 8.27 -5.31
N ILE A 135 -7.16 7.23 -6.11
CA ILE A 135 -8.47 6.68 -6.43
C ILE A 135 -8.50 5.23 -5.97
N PHE A 136 -9.26 4.94 -4.92
CA PHE A 136 -9.56 3.61 -4.44
C PHE A 136 -11.03 3.55 -3.97
N PRO A 137 -11.66 2.37 -3.95
CA PRO A 137 -13.08 2.24 -3.64
C PRO A 137 -13.41 2.68 -2.21
N THR A 138 -14.62 3.20 -2.03
CA THR A 138 -15.18 3.60 -0.72
C THR A 138 -15.60 2.37 0.09
N ILE A 139 -14.65 1.49 0.38
CA ILE A 139 -14.82 0.31 1.24
C ILE A 139 -13.90 0.42 2.46
N ILE A 140 -14.22 -0.35 3.50
CA ILE A 140 -13.41 -0.44 4.71
C ILE A 140 -12.55 -1.69 4.63
N PHE A 141 -11.24 -1.49 4.58
CA PHE A 141 -10.22 -2.55 4.55
C PHE A 141 -9.85 -2.95 5.97
N ASN A 142 -10.75 -3.67 6.65
CA ASN A 142 -10.56 -4.05 8.06
C ASN A 142 -9.34 -4.93 8.33
N HIS A 143 -8.83 -5.64 7.32
CA HIS A 143 -7.68 -6.54 7.49
C HIS A 143 -6.34 -5.89 7.16
N VAL A 144 -6.33 -4.77 6.43
CA VAL A 144 -5.09 -4.13 5.97
C VAL A 144 -4.38 -3.45 7.13
N LYS A 145 -3.13 -3.86 7.35
CA LYS A 145 -2.21 -3.31 8.35
C LYS A 145 -1.01 -2.62 7.70
N ASP A 146 -0.71 -2.92 6.44
CA ASP A 146 0.43 -2.37 5.71
C ASP A 146 -0.05 -1.81 4.37
N LEU A 147 0.10 -0.49 4.22
CA LEU A 147 -0.34 0.26 3.05
C LEU A 147 0.82 1.02 2.42
N SER A 148 0.97 0.86 1.11
CA SER A 148 1.86 1.72 0.31
C SER A 148 1.05 2.49 -0.71
N VAL A 149 1.22 3.81 -0.73
CA VAL A 149 0.56 4.72 -1.67
C VAL A 149 1.56 5.44 -2.56
N GLN A 150 1.26 5.54 -3.84
CA GLN A 150 2.09 6.22 -4.84
C GLN A 150 1.23 6.77 -5.99
N ASP A 151 1.46 8.02 -6.36
CA ASP A 151 0.76 8.65 -7.48
C ASP A 151 1.63 9.77 -8.10
N LYS A 152 1.28 10.18 -9.32
CA LYS A 152 1.80 11.39 -9.98
C LYS A 152 1.01 12.64 -9.61
N VAL A 153 -0.23 12.46 -9.17
CA VAL A 153 -1.08 13.54 -8.66
C VAL A 153 -0.75 13.75 -7.18
N PRO A 154 -0.62 14.98 -6.68
CA PRO A 154 -0.42 15.24 -5.26
C PRO A 154 -1.45 14.54 -4.37
N PHE A 155 -1.05 14.18 -3.15
CA PHE A 155 -1.98 13.68 -2.14
C PHE A 155 -2.41 14.82 -1.22
N GLU A 156 -3.65 15.29 -1.37
CA GLU A 156 -4.17 16.38 -0.54
C GLU A 156 -4.59 15.88 0.86
N HIS A 157 -4.86 16.81 1.77
CA HIS A 157 -5.21 16.48 3.15
C HIS A 157 -6.41 15.51 3.24
N GLU A 158 -7.43 15.69 2.40
CA GLU A 158 -8.61 14.84 2.32
C GLU A 158 -8.30 13.40 1.91
N PHE A 159 -7.20 13.19 1.17
CA PHE A 159 -6.73 11.83 0.87
C PHE A 159 -6.29 11.11 2.14
N PHE A 160 -5.59 11.79 3.06
CA PHE A 160 -5.18 11.20 4.34
C PHE A 160 -6.37 10.97 5.28
N ILE A 161 -7.41 11.81 5.23
CA ILE A 161 -8.68 11.54 5.92
C ILE A 161 -9.30 10.24 5.38
N ARG A 162 -9.35 10.08 4.05
CA ARG A 162 -9.88 8.86 3.42
C ARG A 162 -9.08 7.62 3.81
N ILE A 163 -7.74 7.70 3.87
CA ILE A 163 -6.91 6.59 4.35
C ILE A 163 -7.31 6.24 5.80
N ALA A 164 -7.35 7.22 6.70
CA ALA A 164 -7.68 6.97 8.10
C ALA A 164 -9.07 6.31 8.27
N SER A 165 -10.05 6.68 7.43
CA SER A 165 -11.39 6.06 7.46
C SER A 165 -11.45 4.67 6.84
N SER A 166 -10.70 4.44 5.74
CA SER A 166 -10.76 3.18 5.00
C SER A 166 -9.85 2.10 5.59
N PHE A 167 -8.82 2.48 6.35
CA PHE A 167 -7.82 1.57 6.92
C PHE A 167 -7.75 1.73 8.45
N PRO A 168 -8.80 1.35 9.20
CA PRO A 168 -8.90 1.66 10.63
C PRO A 168 -7.86 0.95 11.50
N LEU A 169 -7.24 -0.13 11.01
CA LEU A 169 -6.23 -0.92 11.71
C LEU A 169 -4.81 -0.76 11.13
N LEU A 170 -4.57 0.32 10.36
CA LEU A 170 -3.30 0.57 9.69
C LEU A 170 -2.14 0.69 10.68
N GLN A 171 -1.09 -0.11 10.48
CA GLN A 171 0.12 -0.14 11.30
C GLN A 171 1.35 0.38 10.57
N LYS A 172 1.41 0.24 9.25
CA LYS A 172 2.53 0.68 8.42
C LYS A 172 2.01 1.47 7.23
N LEU A 173 2.58 2.65 7.01
CA LEU A 173 2.25 3.51 5.88
C LEU A 173 3.52 3.93 5.17
N SER A 174 3.58 3.65 3.87
CA SER A 174 4.63 4.13 2.97
C SER A 174 4.03 5.07 1.93
N ILE A 175 4.61 6.26 1.79
CA ILE A 175 4.15 7.28 0.85
C ILE A 175 5.27 7.58 -0.13
N ILE A 176 4.94 7.60 -1.41
CA ILE A 176 5.84 8.01 -2.49
C ILE A 176 5.10 9.05 -3.33
N ASN A 177 5.48 10.31 -3.18
CA ASN A 177 4.92 11.40 -3.99
C ASN A 177 5.86 12.60 -4.00
N LEU A 178 6.47 12.87 -5.14
CA LEU A 178 7.43 13.96 -5.30
C LEU A 178 6.76 15.30 -5.67
N ARG A 179 5.44 15.33 -5.79
CA ARG A 179 4.70 16.55 -6.12
C ARG A 179 4.22 17.26 -4.86
N PRO A 180 4.40 18.58 -4.77
CA PRO A 180 3.85 19.34 -3.65
C PRO A 180 2.32 19.25 -3.62
N GLN A 181 1.77 19.23 -2.42
CA GLN A 181 0.38 19.53 -2.11
C GLN A 181 0.02 20.94 -2.60
N SER A 182 -1.22 21.13 -3.06
CA SER A 182 -1.63 22.42 -3.58
C SER A 182 -1.76 23.47 -2.47
N ALA A 183 -1.09 24.62 -2.66
CA ALA A 183 -1.13 25.78 -1.75
C ALA A 183 -2.54 26.41 -1.59
N ASN A 184 -3.53 25.92 -2.35
CA ASN A 184 -4.92 26.38 -2.31
C ASN A 184 -5.75 25.75 -1.18
N SER A 185 -5.16 24.87 -0.37
CA SER A 185 -5.68 24.55 0.97
C SER A 185 -5.38 25.74 1.89
N ASN A 186 -6.12 26.84 1.70
CA ASN A 186 -6.05 28.06 2.48
C ASN A 186 -5.80 27.75 3.97
N ASP A 187 -4.84 28.46 4.59
CA ASP A 187 -4.56 28.52 6.03
C ASP A 187 -5.80 28.80 6.93
N ASN A 188 -6.99 28.99 6.34
CA ASN A 188 -8.27 29.26 6.99
C ASN A 188 -9.27 28.10 6.94
N GLN A 189 -8.98 26.97 6.26
CA GLN A 189 -9.81 25.76 6.39
C GLN A 189 -9.28 24.92 7.55
N LEU A 190 -10.01 24.96 8.68
CA LEU A 190 -9.85 24.07 9.82
C LEU A 190 -10.13 22.63 9.39
N TYR A 191 -9.18 21.99 8.71
CA TYR A 191 -9.23 20.56 8.50
C TYR A 191 -9.10 19.85 9.83
N SER A 192 -9.91 18.81 10.02
CA SER A 192 -9.84 17.97 11.21
C SER A 192 -8.50 17.27 11.26
N ILE A 193 -7.85 17.26 12.43
CA ILE A 193 -6.64 16.48 12.68
C ILE A 193 -6.88 15.02 12.28
N VAL A 194 -6.05 14.51 11.35
CA VAL A 194 -6.12 13.11 10.93
C VAL A 194 -5.54 12.24 12.04
N LYS A 195 -6.22 11.15 12.41
CA LYS A 195 -5.78 10.27 13.49
C LYS A 195 -5.42 8.90 12.95
N TYR A 196 -4.21 8.45 13.22
CA TYR A 196 -3.78 7.09 12.96
C TYR A 196 -3.45 6.37 14.27
N PRO A 197 -4.46 5.86 14.99
CA PRO A 197 -4.29 5.33 16.34
C PRO A 197 -3.37 4.10 16.44
N TYR A 198 -3.21 3.37 15.33
CA TYR A 198 -2.43 2.12 15.27
C TYR A 198 -1.15 2.22 14.44
N LEU A 199 -0.83 3.39 13.86
CA LEU A 199 0.34 3.52 13.00
C LEU A 199 1.63 3.47 13.84
N ILE A 200 2.44 2.46 13.54
CA ILE A 200 3.70 2.14 14.22
C ILE A 200 4.89 2.55 13.35
N SER A 201 4.77 2.37 12.03
CA SER A 201 5.83 2.65 11.05
C SER A 201 5.36 3.61 9.97
N LEU A 202 6.14 4.66 9.73
CA LEU A 202 5.88 5.63 8.67
C LEU A 202 7.12 5.80 7.79
N ARG A 203 6.95 5.69 6.47
CA ARG A 203 8.03 5.84 5.48
C ARG A 203 7.74 6.96 4.49
N LEU A 204 8.63 7.95 4.49
CA LEU A 204 8.60 9.23 3.77
C LEU A 204 9.95 9.53 3.11
N MET A 205 10.63 8.51 2.57
CA MET A 205 11.96 8.69 1.94
C MET A 205 11.89 9.40 0.60
N VAL A 206 10.81 9.23 -0.16
CA VAL A 206 10.67 9.71 -1.54
C VAL A 206 9.42 10.56 -1.65
N VAL A 207 9.40 11.63 -0.85
CA VAL A 207 8.26 12.56 -0.78
C VAL A 207 8.72 14.01 -0.88
N TYR A 208 7.80 14.88 -1.26
CA TYR A 208 7.94 16.32 -1.05
C TYR A 208 7.81 16.68 0.44
N HIS A 209 8.37 17.81 0.87
CA HIS A 209 8.52 18.14 2.29
C HIS A 209 7.22 18.44 3.04
N ASP A 210 6.20 18.86 2.32
CA ASP A 210 4.85 19.08 2.86
C ASP A 210 4.22 17.80 3.41
N TYR A 211 4.47 16.63 2.81
CA TYR A 211 4.05 15.35 3.38
C TYR A 211 4.73 15.05 4.71
N VAL A 212 6.01 15.42 4.85
CA VAL A 212 6.73 15.31 6.12
C VAL A 212 6.08 16.22 7.16
N GLU A 213 5.75 17.46 6.79
CA GLU A 213 5.03 18.36 7.69
C GLU A 213 3.62 17.86 8.02
N GLN A 214 2.86 17.39 7.03
CA GLN A 214 1.51 16.86 7.18
C GLN A 214 1.44 15.75 8.22
N PHE A 215 2.41 14.83 8.22
CA PHE A 215 2.43 13.71 9.17
C PHE A 215 3.12 14.02 10.49
N LEU A 216 4.24 14.75 10.48
CA LEU A 216 4.99 14.98 11.71
C LEU A 216 4.37 16.09 12.56
N ASN A 217 3.69 17.08 11.98
CA ASN A 217 3.05 18.15 12.74
C ASN A 217 1.77 17.65 13.44
N ASP A 218 1.76 17.66 14.78
CA ASP A 218 0.64 17.18 15.59
C ASP A 218 -0.68 17.93 15.37
N THR A 219 -0.61 19.16 14.84
CA THR A 219 -1.79 19.97 14.52
C THR A 219 -2.44 19.55 13.21
N LYS A 220 -1.76 18.73 12.39
CA LYS A 220 -2.26 18.18 11.13
C LYS A 220 -2.59 16.70 11.25
N THR A 221 -1.71 15.92 11.90
CA THR A 221 -1.87 14.47 12.07
C THR A 221 -1.44 14.03 13.46
N HIS A 222 -2.22 13.16 14.11
CA HIS A 222 -1.90 12.59 15.41
C HIS A 222 -1.45 11.12 15.28
N LEU A 223 -0.20 10.85 15.72
CA LEU A 223 0.48 9.55 15.58
C LEU A 223 0.88 8.97 16.95
N PRO A 224 -0.06 8.56 17.81
CA PRO A 224 0.22 8.23 19.21
C PRO A 224 1.10 6.99 19.41
N ARG A 225 1.30 6.16 18.37
CA ARG A 225 2.05 4.90 18.41
C ARG A 225 3.24 4.85 17.46
N LEU A 226 3.63 5.99 16.85
CA LEU A 226 4.77 6.01 15.94
C LEU A 226 6.06 5.64 16.70
N THR A 227 6.72 4.59 16.22
CA THR A 227 8.00 4.11 16.80
C THR A 227 9.08 3.94 15.73
N GLU A 228 8.68 3.71 14.47
CA GLU A 228 9.59 3.62 13.33
C GLU A 228 9.31 4.74 12.32
N LEU A 229 10.32 5.54 12.02
CA LEU A 229 10.25 6.61 11.02
C LEU A 229 11.37 6.42 10.00
N ALA A 230 11.03 6.48 8.72
CA ALA A 230 11.99 6.58 7.64
C ALA A 230 11.74 7.87 6.86
N VAL A 231 12.72 8.77 6.80
CA VAL A 231 12.59 10.10 6.19
C VAL A 231 13.95 10.62 5.72
N ASP A 232 13.97 11.46 4.68
CA ASP A 232 15.21 12.16 4.29
C ASP A 232 15.67 13.13 5.40
N ASP A 233 16.98 13.14 5.69
CA ASP A 233 17.57 13.95 6.76
C ASP A 233 17.37 15.46 6.55
N ASN A 234 17.47 15.94 5.30
CA ASN A 234 17.30 17.36 5.01
C ASN A 234 15.83 17.77 5.16
N GLN A 235 14.90 16.93 4.70
CA GLN A 235 13.47 17.19 4.89
C GLN A 235 13.07 17.18 6.37
N LEU A 236 13.63 16.24 7.15
CA LEU A 236 13.39 16.17 8.57
C LEU A 236 13.91 17.43 9.29
N LYS A 237 15.13 17.88 8.99
CA LYS A 237 15.68 19.13 9.53
C LYS A 237 14.84 20.34 9.15
N LEU A 238 14.39 20.42 7.89
CA LEU A 238 13.55 21.51 7.41
C LEU A 238 12.24 21.60 8.22
N VAL A 239 11.50 20.49 8.32
CA VAL A 239 10.17 20.46 8.98
C VAL A 239 10.25 20.62 10.50
N THR A 240 11.34 20.17 11.11
CA THR A 240 11.57 20.27 12.56
C THR A 240 12.27 21.57 12.97
N GLU A 241 12.59 22.45 12.02
CA GLU A 241 13.39 23.67 12.24
C GLU A 241 14.75 23.37 12.90
N ASN A 242 15.46 22.35 12.39
CA ASN A 242 16.65 21.78 13.02
C ASN A 242 16.38 21.26 14.44
N PHE A 243 15.28 20.52 14.60
CA PHE A 243 14.89 19.85 15.86
C PHE A 243 14.50 20.79 17.01
N THR A 244 13.99 21.99 16.71
CA THR A 244 13.50 22.95 17.72
C THR A 244 11.98 23.10 17.74
N ARG A 245 11.27 22.65 16.70
CA ARG A 245 9.80 22.81 16.59
C ARG A 245 9.05 21.78 17.45
N ASP A 246 8.32 22.27 18.45
CA ASP A 246 7.61 21.43 19.43
C ASP A 246 6.44 20.63 18.84
N THR A 247 5.68 21.20 17.91
CA THR A 247 4.48 20.54 17.34
C THR A 247 4.84 19.30 16.51
N THR A 248 6.04 19.27 15.94
CA THR A 248 6.56 18.10 15.24
C THR A 248 7.21 17.09 16.21
N ARG A 249 7.64 17.54 17.40
CA ARG A 249 8.28 16.70 18.42
C ARG A 249 7.29 15.74 19.05
N LEU A 250 6.03 16.14 19.24
CA LEU A 250 5.02 15.31 19.90
C LEU A 250 4.74 13.99 19.16
N ASN A 251 4.77 13.99 17.83
CA ASN A 251 4.67 12.75 17.05
C ASN A 251 6.00 11.97 16.99
N CYS A 252 7.14 12.61 17.22
CA CYS A 252 8.46 11.99 17.12
C CYS A 252 9.00 11.41 18.43
N ILE A 253 8.47 11.83 19.58
CA ILE A 253 9.05 11.50 20.91
C ILE A 253 9.13 9.99 21.22
N LYS A 254 8.26 9.18 20.59
CA LYS A 254 8.22 7.72 20.75
C LYS A 254 9.02 6.96 19.69
N VAL A 255 9.62 7.65 18.72
CA VAL A 255 10.44 7.05 17.67
C VAL A 255 11.71 6.48 18.30
N ASN A 256 11.90 5.17 18.14
CA ASN A 256 13.04 4.41 18.63
C ASN A 256 13.84 3.73 17.50
N LYS A 257 13.35 3.85 16.26
CA LYS A 257 14.03 3.44 15.04
C LYS A 257 13.83 4.53 13.99
N LEU A 258 14.93 5.17 13.63
CA LEU A 258 14.97 6.22 12.61
C LEU A 258 15.88 5.77 11.46
N ASP A 259 15.32 5.74 10.26
CA ASP A 259 16.03 5.49 9.00
C ASP A 259 16.15 6.81 8.25
N ILE A 260 17.38 7.33 8.16
CA ILE A 260 17.72 8.60 7.49
C ILE A 260 18.93 8.37 6.59
N ASP A 261 18.97 9.02 5.43
CA ASP A 261 20.00 8.83 4.40
C ASP A 261 21.42 9.33 4.79
N GLN A 262 21.68 9.68 6.07
CA GLN A 262 22.98 10.16 6.53
C GLN A 262 23.48 9.47 7.81
N THR A 263 24.78 9.10 7.78
CA THR A 263 25.51 8.45 8.90
C THR A 263 26.28 9.44 9.79
N LYS A 264 25.85 10.70 9.87
CA LYS A 264 26.59 11.74 10.62
C LYS A 264 26.28 11.73 12.12
N VAL A 265 27.25 12.21 12.90
CA VAL A 265 27.07 12.58 14.31
C VAL A 265 25.96 13.64 14.41
N GLN A 266 25.00 13.41 15.30
CA GLN A 266 23.81 14.25 15.45
C GLN A 266 23.98 15.29 16.57
N SER A 267 23.25 16.40 16.47
CA SER A 267 23.27 17.47 17.48
C SER A 267 22.66 17.00 18.81
N LYS A 268 22.86 17.77 19.90
CA LYS A 268 22.16 17.51 21.16
C LYS A 268 20.64 17.63 20.99
N ASP A 269 20.19 18.62 20.22
CA ASP A 269 18.76 18.86 19.96
C ASP A 269 18.11 17.66 19.26
N PHE A 270 18.83 16.98 18.36
CA PHE A 270 18.37 15.74 17.74
C PHE A 270 18.02 14.66 18.78
N TYR A 271 18.88 14.44 19.78
CA TYR A 271 18.62 13.43 20.81
C TYR A 271 17.54 13.87 21.82
N ILE A 272 17.34 15.19 22.00
CA ILE A 272 16.17 15.72 22.74
C ILE A 272 14.89 15.45 21.95
N TYR A 273 14.95 15.55 20.61
CA TYR A 273 13.84 15.30 19.71
C TYR A 273 13.44 13.83 19.63
N PHE A 274 14.44 12.94 19.68
CA PHE A 274 14.31 11.49 19.59
C PHE A 274 14.90 10.79 20.82
N PRO A 275 14.30 10.94 22.01
CA PRO A 275 14.91 10.52 23.27
C PRO A 275 15.06 8.99 23.41
N LEU A 276 14.36 8.21 22.58
CA LEU A 276 14.44 6.74 22.60
C LEU A 276 15.49 6.17 21.63
N LEU A 277 16.10 7.01 20.79
CA LEU A 277 17.22 6.58 19.95
C LEU A 277 18.47 6.39 20.81
N LYS A 278 19.14 5.25 20.65
CA LYS A 278 20.44 5.04 21.27
C LYS A 278 21.46 5.93 20.57
N PRO A 279 22.25 6.74 21.30
CA PRO A 279 23.37 7.44 20.69
C PRO A 279 24.34 6.41 20.13
N CYS A 280 24.63 6.48 18.83
CA CYS A 280 25.80 5.82 18.27
C CYS A 280 27.02 6.63 18.73
N PHE A 281 27.53 6.33 19.93
CA PHE A 281 28.86 6.79 20.31
C PHE A 281 29.85 6.02 19.43
N PHE A 282 30.34 6.66 18.36
CA PHE A 282 31.60 6.22 17.78
C PHE A 282 32.67 6.49 18.84
N SER A 283 33.33 5.42 19.30
CA SER A 283 34.58 5.53 20.03
C SER A 283 35.58 6.32 19.16
N GLU A 284 36.22 7.30 19.81
CA GLU A 284 37.19 8.27 19.27
C GLU A 284 38.17 7.72 18.22
#